data_AF-A0AA39DGU8-F1
#
_entry.id   AF-A0AA39DGU8-F1
#
_cell.length_a   1.000
_cell.length_b   1.000
_cell.length_c   1.000
_cell.angle_alpha   90.00
_cell.angle_beta   90.00
_cell.angle_gamma   90.00
#
_symmetry.space_group_name_H-M   'P 1'
#
loop_
_entity.id
_entity.type
_entity.pdbx_description
1 polymer ?
#
loop_
_entity_poly.entity_id
_entity_poly.type
_entity_poly.pdbx_seq_one_letter_code
_entity_poly.pdbx_strand_id
1 'polypeptide(L)'
;MNQVPSFSSGRELGNLIVASNIIDCAWAKIHELQRDQTALPCPVRHEVYQSSPKCTIVAFVSSPDCTQYPLPGRGDLVPSPLFDFLRTEEYKSVSINRAALTLFTSLHDHLSGLKTQLTEIEGQLIITGHSLGGSVASLFTLWLLDGNLLKPKCRPFCITFGSPLIGGFGLQHSIWNSFFLHVVSNQDPVPGLFLPSGRGRSTPTSSHSQTTGYKPFGTYFLCSELGCACFDNPDLILGLLKVISSEVAGGLQDVDYGEILSNLKERAICKGLPQVGERFADPFSAGIMMDLEIIGFDQTKLLQHNIDINTEISTMEAKARILTNKNKAFDAKILNYKKKDMAELEWYKKTSKDTNNGYYDCFKNWCSENQENESRKRNREDMQIKRDSKRENHIVLLSEGLKVYWEDMVAQAQRKPQKEGATFRTRWLYAGTVYRRMVEPLDIAAFYVEGGTDYINNGRSPHYKLLQQWYEEDVKPPSRDKLDSKKQKVSTILTEDSCFWAHVEEAILSCESLKSANSTLEQRKSSWDNLVKFGEYIMKQIGNYAVSPEIFLEKSSFMKWWGVYEDYIDTSNNSYGSPLISYMKKRSYRLYG
;
A
#
# COMPACT_ATOMS: atom_id res chain seq x y z
N MET A 1 18.70 26.00 -3.97
CA MET A 1 17.22 26.03 -3.83
C MET A 1 16.93 26.38 -2.39
N ASN A 2 16.27 27.52 -2.13
CA ASN A 2 15.87 27.87 -0.77
C ASN A 2 14.85 26.83 -0.30
N GLN A 3 15.17 26.13 0.78
CA GLN A 3 14.27 25.17 1.42
C GLN A 3 13.03 25.93 1.90
N VAL A 4 11.84 25.46 1.54
CA VAL A 4 10.59 26.01 2.08
C VAL A 4 10.53 25.57 3.55
N PRO A 5 10.40 26.50 4.50
CA PRO A 5 10.30 26.14 5.92
C PRO A 5 9.05 25.31 6.17
N SER A 6 9.21 24.19 6.89
CA SER A 6 8.10 23.40 7.44
C SER A 6 7.56 24.05 8.71
N PHE A 7 6.26 23.94 8.93
CA PHE A 7 5.58 24.43 10.15
C PHE A 7 4.76 23.30 10.77
N SER A 8 4.71 23.24 12.09
CA SER A 8 3.70 22.41 12.77
C SER A 8 2.32 23.05 12.57
N SER A 9 1.27 22.23 12.55
CA SER A 9 -0.13 22.69 12.43
C SER A 9 -1.03 22.11 13.52
N GLY A 10 -0.42 21.47 14.53
CA GLY A 10 -1.13 20.70 15.56
C GLY A 10 -2.04 21.59 16.39
N ARG A 11 -1.54 22.75 16.81
CA ARG A 11 -2.31 23.75 17.57
C ARG A 11 -3.37 24.46 16.76
N GLU A 12 -3.10 24.84 15.51
CA GLU A 12 -4.09 25.43 14.62
C GLU A 12 -5.26 24.46 14.39
N LEU A 13 -4.96 23.18 14.16
CA LEU A 13 -5.96 22.14 14.02
C LEU A 13 -6.73 21.92 15.33
N GLY A 14 -6.04 21.90 16.48
CA GLY A 14 -6.70 21.82 17.80
C GLY A 14 -7.69 22.96 18.03
N ASN A 15 -7.25 24.20 17.81
CA ASN A 15 -8.10 25.38 17.96
C ASN A 15 -9.28 25.37 16.97
N LEU A 16 -9.08 24.92 15.73
CA LEU A 16 -10.15 24.76 14.75
C LEU A 16 -11.21 23.76 15.23
N ILE A 17 -10.78 22.62 15.78
CA ILE A 17 -11.69 21.59 16.31
C ILE A 17 -12.50 22.15 17.48
N VAL A 18 -11.85 22.83 18.43
CA VAL A 18 -12.52 23.48 19.58
C VAL A 18 -13.54 24.52 19.12
N ALA A 19 -13.18 25.37 18.15
CA ALA A 19 -14.06 26.40 17.60
C ALA A 19 -15.25 25.83 16.79
N SER A 20 -15.12 24.62 16.25
CA SER A 20 -16.17 23.99 15.41
C SER A 20 -17.40 23.50 16.20
N ASN A 21 -17.33 23.46 17.53
CA ASN A 21 -18.33 22.88 18.44
C ASN A 21 -18.63 21.39 18.23
N ILE A 22 -17.95 20.70 17.31
CA ILE A 22 -18.27 19.28 16.99
C ILE A 22 -18.00 18.34 18.16
N ILE A 23 -16.92 18.60 18.91
CA ILE A 23 -16.51 17.79 20.06
C ILE A 23 -17.45 18.02 21.25
N ASP A 24 -17.95 19.23 21.46
CA ASP A 24 -18.90 19.52 22.53
C ASP A 24 -20.27 18.94 22.25
N CYS A 25 -20.72 19.00 20.99
CA CYS A 25 -21.95 18.31 20.58
C CYS A 25 -21.83 16.80 20.81
N ALA A 26 -20.69 16.20 20.48
CA ALA A 26 -20.45 14.78 20.72
C ALA A 26 -20.44 14.45 22.22
N TRP A 27 -19.72 15.22 23.04
CA TRP A 27 -19.64 15.04 24.49
C TRP A 27 -21.00 15.25 25.17
N ALA A 28 -21.76 16.26 24.77
CA ALA A 28 -23.10 16.53 25.32
C ALA A 28 -24.05 15.33 25.14
N LYS A 29 -23.97 14.62 24.00
CA LYS A 29 -24.76 13.41 23.73
C LYS A 29 -24.30 12.20 24.53
N ILE A 30 -23.01 12.08 24.79
CA ILE A 30 -22.50 11.07 25.74
C ILE A 30 -23.05 11.35 27.14
N HIS A 31 -22.98 12.60 27.61
CA HIS A 31 -23.42 12.99 28.95
C HIS A 31 -24.95 12.91 29.13
N GLU A 32 -25.73 13.17 28.07
CA GLU A 32 -27.17 12.91 28.02
C GLU A 32 -27.46 11.41 28.21
N LEU A 33 -26.78 10.55 27.44
CA LEU A 33 -26.93 9.10 27.51
C LEU A 33 -26.49 8.51 28.87
N GLN A 34 -25.50 9.11 29.52
CA GLN A 34 -25.03 8.71 30.84
C GLN A 34 -26.01 9.05 31.97
N ARG A 35 -26.79 10.13 31.86
CA ARG A 35 -27.73 10.57 32.92
C ARG A 35 -29.00 9.73 33.01
N ASP A 36 -29.42 9.10 31.92
CA ASP A 36 -30.60 8.24 31.84
C ASP A 36 -30.41 6.83 32.49
N GLN A 37 -29.49 6.69 33.44
CA GLN A 37 -29.18 5.43 34.13
C GLN A 37 -30.30 5.02 35.11
N THR A 38 -31.33 4.38 34.59
CA THR A 38 -32.07 3.35 35.33
C THR A 38 -31.36 2.01 35.15
N ALA A 39 -31.30 1.18 36.20
CA ALA A 39 -30.45 -0.02 36.33
C ALA A 39 -30.30 -0.84 35.02
N LEU A 40 -29.07 -0.93 34.50
CA LEU A 40 -28.76 -1.44 33.16
C LEU A 40 -28.84 -2.98 33.06
N PRO A 41 -29.58 -3.53 32.08
CA PRO A 41 -29.53 -4.96 31.75
C PRO A 41 -28.41 -5.31 30.73
N CYS A 42 -27.76 -4.34 30.10
CA CYS A 42 -26.75 -4.54 29.04
C CYS A 42 -25.45 -3.77 29.34
N PRO A 43 -24.26 -4.34 29.09
CA PRO A 43 -22.97 -3.71 29.43
C PRO A 43 -22.61 -2.49 28.55
N VAL A 44 -23.27 -2.28 27.42
CA VAL A 44 -23.10 -1.08 26.57
C VAL A 44 -24.45 -0.63 26.03
N ARG A 45 -24.78 0.65 26.24
CA ARG A 45 -25.93 1.32 25.64
C ARG A 45 -25.48 2.19 24.47
N HIS A 46 -26.30 2.24 23.43
CA HIS A 46 -26.10 3.17 22.32
C HIS A 46 -27.40 3.89 22.00
N GLU A 47 -27.29 5.10 21.49
CA GLU A 47 -28.44 5.91 21.09
C GLU A 47 -28.10 6.76 19.86
N VAL A 48 -29.11 6.99 19.02
CA VAL A 48 -28.98 7.75 17.77
C VAL A 48 -29.67 9.09 17.94
N TYR A 49 -28.90 10.17 17.80
CA TYR A 49 -29.36 11.54 17.92
C TYR A 49 -29.31 12.24 16.57
N GLN A 50 -30.41 12.91 16.22
CA GLN A 50 -30.44 13.78 15.05
C GLN A 50 -30.12 15.22 15.49
N SER A 51 -28.84 15.60 15.46
CA SER A 51 -28.39 16.94 15.86
C SER A 51 -28.76 18.02 14.85
N SER A 52 -28.84 17.68 13.56
CA SER A 52 -29.38 18.55 12.51
C SER A 52 -29.89 17.72 11.32
N PRO A 53 -30.63 18.31 10.35
CA PRO A 53 -31.06 17.60 9.15
C PRO A 53 -29.94 16.98 8.32
N LYS A 54 -28.68 17.39 8.55
CA LYS A 54 -27.49 16.90 7.85
C LYS A 54 -26.44 16.29 8.79
N CYS A 55 -26.75 16.09 10.08
CA CYS A 55 -25.81 15.54 11.05
C CYS A 55 -26.50 14.56 12.00
N THR A 56 -26.06 13.31 11.96
CA THR A 56 -26.51 12.25 12.86
C THR A 56 -25.36 11.86 13.78
N ILE A 57 -25.61 11.78 15.08
CA ILE A 57 -24.63 11.37 16.10
C ILE A 57 -25.09 10.06 16.71
N VAL A 58 -24.23 9.05 16.70
CA VAL A 58 -24.44 7.78 17.41
C VAL A 58 -23.51 7.77 18.62
N ALA A 59 -24.06 7.79 19.83
CA ALA A 59 -23.29 7.79 21.07
C ALA A 59 -23.27 6.40 21.71
N PHE A 60 -22.13 6.01 22.27
CA PHE A 60 -21.90 4.75 22.97
C PHE A 60 -21.41 5.01 24.39
N VAL A 61 -22.07 4.39 25.37
CA VAL A 61 -21.70 4.44 26.79
C VAL A 61 -21.64 3.01 27.33
N SER A 62 -20.56 2.67 28.03
CA SER A 62 -20.36 1.38 28.67
C SER A 62 -20.61 1.46 30.17
N SER A 63 -21.20 0.42 30.75
CA SER A 63 -21.26 0.23 32.20
C SER A 63 -20.90 -1.22 32.58
N PRO A 64 -19.95 -1.41 33.51
CA PRO A 64 -19.07 -0.39 34.08
C PRO A 64 -18.09 0.22 33.08
N ASP A 65 -17.54 1.37 33.42
CA ASP A 65 -16.46 2.06 32.71
C ASP A 65 -15.09 1.37 32.92
N CYS A 66 -14.03 1.85 32.26
CA CYS A 66 -12.68 1.35 32.52
C CYS A 66 -12.23 1.61 33.98
N THR A 67 -12.81 2.58 34.68
CA THR A 67 -12.39 2.99 36.03
C THR A 67 -12.75 1.95 37.08
N GLN A 68 -13.81 1.17 36.85
CA GLN A 68 -14.31 0.11 37.73
C GLN A 68 -13.77 -1.30 37.41
N TYR A 69 -12.93 -1.46 36.37
CA TYR A 69 -12.43 -2.78 35.94
C TYR A 69 -10.92 -2.82 35.68
N PRO A 70 -10.19 -3.59 36.50
CA PRO A 70 -9.08 -4.38 35.98
C PRO A 70 -9.32 -5.86 36.32
N LEU A 71 -10.04 -6.58 35.47
CA LEU A 71 -10.07 -8.04 35.54
C LEU A 71 -8.87 -8.65 34.79
N PRO A 72 -8.21 -9.69 35.33
CA PRO A 72 -7.12 -10.40 34.65
C PRO A 72 -7.53 -10.89 33.25
N GLY A 73 -6.66 -10.73 32.24
CA GLY A 73 -6.86 -11.26 30.89
C GLY A 73 -7.76 -10.45 29.94
N ARG A 74 -8.28 -9.28 30.38
CA ARG A 74 -9.07 -8.37 29.50
C ARG A 74 -8.23 -7.39 28.68
N GLY A 75 -6.96 -7.22 29.03
CA GLY A 75 -5.99 -6.38 28.30
C GLY A 75 -5.31 -7.08 27.11
N ASP A 76 -5.64 -8.34 26.82
CA ASP A 76 -4.99 -9.09 25.75
C ASP A 76 -5.44 -8.60 24.37
N LEU A 77 -4.48 -8.50 23.44
CA LEU A 77 -4.77 -8.34 22.02
C LEU A 77 -5.05 -9.71 21.41
N VAL A 78 -6.24 -9.90 20.85
CA VAL A 78 -6.66 -11.15 20.19
C VAL A 78 -6.94 -10.93 18.70
N PRO A 79 -6.56 -11.88 17.82
CA PRO A 79 -6.90 -11.79 16.41
C PRO A 79 -8.42 -11.87 16.22
N SER A 80 -8.97 -11.07 15.31
CA SER A 80 -10.42 -11.04 15.05
C SER A 80 -10.74 -11.14 13.56
N PRO A 81 -11.46 -12.21 13.13
CA PRO A 81 -11.88 -12.36 11.74
C PRO A 81 -12.78 -11.21 11.23
N LEU A 82 -13.52 -10.57 12.13
CA LEU A 82 -14.39 -9.43 11.80
C LEU A 82 -13.63 -8.25 11.18
N PHE A 83 -12.32 -8.16 11.44
CA PHE A 83 -11.44 -7.09 10.99
C PHE A 83 -10.39 -7.57 9.99
N ASP A 84 -10.63 -8.71 9.32
CA ASP A 84 -9.69 -9.28 8.34
C ASP A 84 -9.49 -8.41 7.09
N PHE A 85 -10.46 -7.55 6.79
CA PHE A 85 -10.37 -6.59 5.68
C PHE A 85 -9.26 -5.53 5.87
N LEU A 86 -8.77 -5.36 7.10
CA LEU A 86 -7.63 -4.51 7.45
C LEU A 86 -6.26 -5.19 7.26
N ARG A 87 -6.22 -6.49 6.92
CA ARG A 87 -4.96 -7.22 6.69
C ARG A 87 -4.16 -6.60 5.54
N THR A 88 -2.85 -6.63 5.69
CA THR A 88 -1.87 -6.29 4.65
C THR A 88 -0.95 -7.50 4.40
N GLU A 89 -0.11 -7.44 3.37
CA GLU A 89 0.91 -8.48 3.15
C GLU A 89 1.89 -8.58 4.32
N GLU A 90 2.18 -7.45 4.97
CA GLU A 90 3.06 -7.35 6.13
C GLU A 90 2.37 -7.84 7.42
N TYR A 91 1.08 -7.52 7.60
CA TYR A 91 0.29 -7.87 8.78
C TYR A 91 -0.89 -8.78 8.42
N LYS A 92 -0.64 -10.09 8.46
CA LYS A 92 -1.61 -11.15 8.08
C LYS A 92 -2.80 -11.31 9.03
N SER A 93 -2.77 -10.69 10.21
CA SER A 93 -3.87 -10.69 11.18
C SER A 93 -3.93 -9.37 11.92
N VAL A 94 -5.15 -8.90 12.22
CA VAL A 94 -5.38 -7.71 13.03
C VAL A 94 -5.79 -8.11 14.43
N SER A 95 -5.00 -7.70 15.41
CA SER A 95 -5.26 -7.97 16.82
C SER A 95 -5.94 -6.79 17.49
N ILE A 96 -7.02 -7.08 18.20
CA ILE A 96 -7.90 -6.11 18.87
C ILE A 96 -8.00 -6.46 20.36
N ASN A 97 -8.17 -5.45 21.22
CA ASN A 97 -8.40 -5.63 22.65
C ASN A 97 -9.59 -6.57 22.91
N ARG A 98 -9.37 -7.61 23.72
CA ARG A 98 -10.39 -8.63 24.01
C ARG A 98 -11.65 -8.05 24.65
N ALA A 99 -11.53 -7.11 25.59
CA ALA A 99 -12.68 -6.52 26.27
C ALA A 99 -13.55 -5.70 25.29
N ALA A 100 -12.94 -4.82 24.51
CA ALA A 100 -13.62 -4.05 23.47
C ALA A 100 -14.29 -4.95 22.43
N LEU A 101 -13.60 -6.01 21.99
CA LEU A 101 -14.15 -6.98 21.03
C LEU A 101 -15.33 -7.76 21.62
N THR A 102 -15.27 -8.16 22.89
CA THR A 102 -16.36 -8.87 23.58
C THR A 102 -17.60 -7.99 23.69
N LEU A 103 -17.43 -6.72 24.05
CA LEU A 103 -18.53 -5.76 24.11
C LEU A 103 -19.14 -5.53 22.72
N PHE A 104 -18.30 -5.32 21.71
CA PHE A 104 -18.76 -5.13 20.34
C PHE A 104 -19.52 -6.34 19.78
N THR A 105 -19.02 -7.55 20.02
CA THR A 105 -19.67 -8.79 19.57
C THR A 105 -20.98 -9.06 20.30
N SER A 106 -21.10 -8.70 21.58
CA SER A 106 -22.37 -8.79 22.31
C SER A 106 -23.48 -7.91 21.74
N LEU A 107 -23.12 -6.85 21.02
CA LEU A 107 -24.04 -5.92 20.37
C LEU A 107 -24.24 -6.21 18.87
N HIS A 108 -23.66 -7.29 18.33
CA HIS A 108 -23.55 -7.49 16.89
C HIS A 108 -24.90 -7.44 16.16
N ASP A 109 -25.93 -8.11 16.69
CA ASP A 109 -27.26 -8.16 16.06
C ASP A 109 -27.92 -6.78 16.01
N HIS A 110 -27.89 -6.04 17.12
CA HIS A 110 -28.42 -4.68 17.20
C HIS A 110 -27.67 -3.72 16.26
N LEU A 111 -26.34 -3.81 16.26
CA LEU A 111 -25.49 -2.95 15.42
C LEU A 111 -25.60 -3.29 13.94
N SER A 112 -25.94 -4.52 13.57
CA SER A 112 -26.23 -4.90 12.18
C SER A 112 -27.48 -4.21 11.65
N GLY A 113 -28.56 -4.19 12.46
CA GLY A 113 -29.77 -3.42 12.16
C GLY A 113 -29.46 -1.93 12.00
N LEU A 114 -28.73 -1.36 12.96
CA LEU A 114 -28.32 0.05 12.92
C LEU A 114 -27.44 0.36 11.70
N LYS A 115 -26.45 -0.48 11.39
CA LYS A 115 -25.59 -0.33 10.21
C LYS A 115 -26.41 -0.22 8.92
N THR A 116 -27.49 -0.97 8.81
CA THR A 116 -28.39 -0.91 7.65
C THR A 116 -29.11 0.44 7.58
N GLN A 117 -29.68 0.90 8.70
CA GLN A 117 -30.34 2.22 8.79
C GLN A 117 -29.39 3.38 8.47
N LEU A 118 -28.15 3.32 8.97
CA LEU A 118 -27.14 4.35 8.74
C LEU A 118 -26.70 4.46 7.28
N THR A 119 -26.96 3.44 6.44
CA THR A 119 -26.64 3.48 4.99
C THR A 119 -27.59 4.36 4.19
N GLU A 120 -28.75 4.71 4.74
CA GLU A 120 -29.78 5.54 4.10
C GLU A 120 -29.65 7.02 4.47
N ILE A 121 -28.86 7.35 5.50
CA ILE A 121 -28.68 8.72 5.97
C ILE A 121 -27.83 9.52 4.98
N GLU A 122 -28.30 10.73 4.67
CA GLU A 122 -27.52 11.73 3.93
C GLU A 122 -26.91 12.76 4.90
N GLY A 123 -25.61 13.04 4.76
CA GLY A 123 -24.91 14.04 5.56
C GLY A 123 -23.76 13.49 6.40
N GLN A 124 -23.40 14.22 7.47
CA GLN A 124 -22.33 13.84 8.38
C GLN A 124 -22.83 12.81 9.39
N LEU A 125 -22.11 11.70 9.49
CA LEU A 125 -22.32 10.69 10.51
C LEU A 125 -21.18 10.80 11.53
N ILE A 126 -21.51 11.08 12.79
CA ILE A 126 -20.55 11.10 13.90
C ILE A 126 -20.81 9.88 14.76
N ILE A 127 -19.78 9.09 15.01
CA ILE A 127 -19.83 8.01 16.00
C ILE A 127 -19.01 8.46 17.19
N THR A 128 -19.54 8.35 18.40
CA THR A 128 -18.85 8.84 19.58
C THR A 128 -19.04 7.95 20.79
N GLY A 129 -18.13 8.05 21.75
CA GLY A 129 -18.23 7.35 23.02
C GLY A 129 -17.13 7.72 24.00
N HIS A 130 -17.37 7.39 25.26
CA HIS A 130 -16.44 7.60 26.37
C HIS A 130 -15.90 6.26 26.88
N SER A 131 -14.62 6.22 27.26
CA SER A 131 -14.00 5.02 27.86
C SER A 131 -14.16 3.76 26.97
N LEU A 132 -14.60 2.61 27.50
CA LEU A 132 -14.90 1.42 26.68
C LEU A 132 -16.00 1.65 25.64
N GLY A 133 -16.94 2.57 25.90
CA GLY A 133 -17.93 3.01 24.91
C GLY A 133 -17.27 3.62 23.68
N GLY A 134 -16.20 4.40 23.86
CA GLY A 134 -15.39 4.92 22.76
C GLY A 134 -14.57 3.86 22.04
N SER A 135 -14.12 2.81 22.74
CA SER A 135 -13.54 1.62 22.09
C SER A 135 -14.56 0.91 21.19
N VAL A 136 -15.80 0.72 21.64
CA VAL A 136 -16.88 0.13 20.83
C VAL A 136 -17.25 1.04 19.66
N ALA A 137 -17.35 2.34 19.87
CA ALA A 137 -17.56 3.34 18.82
C ALA A 137 -16.48 3.25 17.71
N SER A 138 -15.22 3.07 18.11
CA SER A 138 -14.11 2.91 17.18
C SER A 138 -14.25 1.62 16.34
N LEU A 139 -14.54 0.49 17.00
CA LEU A 139 -14.76 -0.80 16.32
C LEU A 139 -15.96 -0.75 15.38
N PHE A 140 -17.06 -0.12 15.80
CA PHE A 140 -18.24 0.07 14.96
C PHE A 140 -17.90 0.93 13.73
N THR A 141 -17.13 2.01 13.90
CA THR A 141 -16.68 2.84 12.77
C THR A 141 -15.83 2.05 11.78
N LEU A 142 -14.86 1.26 12.26
CA LEU A 142 -14.07 0.37 11.39
C LEU A 142 -14.99 -0.60 10.61
N TRP A 143 -15.99 -1.16 11.28
CA TRP A 143 -16.94 -2.07 10.64
C TRP A 143 -17.89 -1.37 9.65
N LEU A 144 -18.23 -0.10 9.86
CA LEU A 144 -18.94 0.72 8.87
C LEU A 144 -18.07 0.95 7.63
N LEU A 145 -16.78 1.22 7.82
CA LEU A 145 -15.81 1.44 6.74
C LEU A 145 -15.54 0.16 5.90
N ASP A 146 -15.78 -1.03 6.46
CA ASP A 146 -15.74 -2.30 5.72
C ASP A 146 -16.86 -2.44 4.67
N GLY A 147 -18.02 -1.83 4.96
CA GLY A 147 -19.17 -1.79 4.06
C GLY A 147 -19.00 -0.69 3.01
N ASN A 148 -19.75 -0.76 1.90
CA ASN A 148 -19.79 0.25 0.83
C ASN A 148 -20.30 1.65 1.27
N LEU A 149 -20.19 2.00 2.56
CA LEU A 149 -20.51 3.29 3.16
C LEU A 149 -19.50 4.39 2.81
N LEU A 150 -18.45 4.11 2.04
CA LEU A 150 -17.66 5.16 1.37
C LEU A 150 -18.40 5.81 0.18
N LYS A 151 -19.74 5.88 0.21
CA LYS A 151 -20.51 6.73 -0.70
C LYS A 151 -20.16 8.19 -0.39
N PRO A 152 -20.04 9.07 -1.40
CA PRO A 152 -19.72 10.49 -1.18
C PRO A 152 -20.74 11.25 -0.30
N LYS A 153 -21.90 10.65 -0.02
CA LYS A 153 -23.02 11.27 0.71
C LYS A 153 -23.04 11.02 2.22
N CYS A 154 -22.29 10.06 2.75
CA CYS A 154 -22.25 9.76 4.19
C CYS A 154 -20.89 9.18 4.56
N ARG A 155 -20.04 9.95 5.27
CA ARG A 155 -18.73 9.49 5.75
C ARG A 155 -18.74 9.45 7.27
N PRO A 156 -18.56 8.27 7.90
CA PRO A 156 -18.52 8.18 9.35
C PRO A 156 -17.26 8.86 9.90
N PHE A 157 -17.39 9.68 10.93
CA PHE A 157 -16.26 10.28 11.65
C PHE A 157 -16.38 9.91 13.12
N CYS A 158 -15.35 9.26 13.67
CA CYS A 158 -15.35 8.76 15.04
C CYS A 158 -14.64 9.76 15.97
N ILE A 159 -15.33 10.20 17.01
CA ILE A 159 -14.78 11.07 18.06
C ILE A 159 -14.87 10.33 19.39
N THR A 160 -13.75 10.00 20.02
CA THR A 160 -13.76 9.27 21.31
C THR A 160 -13.16 10.10 22.41
N PHE A 161 -13.64 9.93 23.64
CA PHE A 161 -13.14 10.63 24.83
C PHE A 161 -12.57 9.60 25.81
N GLY A 162 -11.35 9.82 26.29
CA GLY A 162 -10.75 9.00 27.35
C GLY A 162 -10.74 7.50 27.07
N SER A 163 -10.61 7.11 25.80
CA SER A 163 -10.77 5.72 25.38
C SER A 163 -9.42 4.99 25.35
N PRO A 164 -9.33 3.76 25.88
CA PRO A 164 -8.08 3.01 25.87
C PRO A 164 -7.68 2.61 24.45
N LEU A 165 -6.38 2.37 24.24
CA LEU A 165 -5.87 1.76 23.01
C LEU A 165 -6.56 0.42 22.73
N ILE A 166 -6.99 0.21 21.48
CA ILE A 166 -7.81 -0.95 21.09
C ILE A 166 -7.11 -1.95 20.17
N GLY A 167 -5.96 -1.62 19.57
CA GLY A 167 -5.34 -2.47 18.55
C GLY A 167 -3.82 -2.36 18.52
N GLY A 168 -3.20 -3.23 17.71
CA GLY A 168 -1.74 -3.25 17.50
C GLY A 168 -1.31 -2.71 16.13
N PHE A 169 -0.14 -3.14 15.66
CA PHE A 169 0.49 -2.67 14.41
C PHE A 169 -0.43 -2.74 13.18
N GLY A 170 -1.25 -3.80 13.06
CA GLY A 170 -2.20 -3.94 11.96
C GLY A 170 -3.26 -2.82 11.90
N LEU A 171 -3.52 -2.14 13.02
CA LEU A 171 -4.45 -1.01 13.08
C LEU A 171 -3.75 0.35 12.95
N GLN A 172 -2.52 0.47 13.46
CA GLN A 172 -1.69 1.70 13.41
C GLN A 172 -1.50 2.23 11.98
N HIS A 173 -1.29 1.33 11.03
CA HIS A 173 -1.03 1.67 9.63
C HIS A 173 -2.30 1.69 8.76
N SER A 174 -3.49 1.73 9.39
CA SER A 174 -4.74 1.83 8.66
C SER A 174 -4.86 3.16 7.92
N ILE A 175 -5.24 3.09 6.65
CA ILE A 175 -5.56 4.28 5.84
C ILE A 175 -6.81 5.01 6.34
N TRP A 176 -7.54 4.44 7.30
CA TRP A 176 -8.70 5.09 7.91
C TRP A 176 -8.36 5.95 9.12
N ASN A 177 -7.08 6.14 9.45
CA ASN A 177 -6.68 7.02 10.55
C ASN A 177 -7.32 8.42 10.47
N SER A 178 -7.55 8.96 9.26
CA SER A 178 -8.22 10.26 9.08
C SER A 178 -9.70 10.30 9.49
N PHE A 179 -10.31 9.16 9.82
CA PHE A 179 -11.70 9.07 10.28
C PHE A 179 -11.83 9.02 11.80
N PHE A 180 -10.72 9.04 12.54
CA PHE A 180 -10.71 8.91 14.00
C PHE A 180 -10.04 10.11 14.66
N LEU A 181 -10.74 10.69 15.62
CA LEU A 181 -10.25 11.73 16.51
C LEU A 181 -10.38 11.24 17.96
N HIS A 182 -9.25 11.05 18.63
CA HIS A 182 -9.17 10.61 20.02
C HIS A 182 -8.87 11.80 20.93
N VAL A 183 -9.87 12.25 21.68
CA VAL A 183 -9.77 13.34 22.66
C VAL A 183 -9.22 12.77 23.97
N VAL A 184 -8.08 13.29 24.39
CA VAL A 184 -7.32 12.80 25.55
C VAL A 184 -6.88 13.98 26.43
N SER A 185 -7.31 13.97 27.68
CA SER A 185 -6.80 14.89 28.70
C SER A 185 -5.43 14.42 29.22
N ASN A 186 -4.54 15.36 29.52
CA ASN A 186 -3.29 15.08 30.20
C ASN A 186 -3.46 14.60 31.66
N GLN A 187 -4.70 14.62 32.18
CA GLN A 187 -5.07 14.10 33.50
C GLN A 187 -5.74 12.71 33.43
N ASP A 188 -6.03 12.19 32.22
CA ASP A 188 -6.77 10.94 32.05
C ASP A 188 -5.81 9.76 31.76
N PRO A 189 -5.64 8.80 32.69
CA PRO A 189 -4.78 7.64 32.46
C PRO A 189 -5.45 6.51 31.67
N VAL A 190 -6.75 6.57 31.37
CA VAL A 190 -7.49 5.50 30.68
C VAL A 190 -6.94 5.23 29.27
N PRO A 191 -6.61 6.23 28.43
CA PRO A 191 -6.06 6.00 27.11
C PRO A 191 -4.81 5.12 27.08
N GLY A 192 -3.92 5.25 28.07
CA GLY A 192 -2.71 4.43 28.19
C GLY A 192 -2.81 3.27 29.20
N LEU A 193 -4.02 2.90 29.65
CA LEU A 193 -4.27 1.88 30.68
C LEU A 193 -3.58 0.54 30.43
N PHE A 194 -3.49 0.11 29.16
CA PHE A 194 -2.89 -1.17 28.76
C PHE A 194 -1.41 -1.06 28.37
N LEU A 195 -0.78 0.08 28.60
CA LEU A 195 0.65 0.27 28.40
C LEU A 195 1.43 -0.16 29.65
N PRO A 196 2.66 -0.66 29.50
CA PRO A 196 3.44 -1.13 30.64
C PRO A 196 3.81 0.08 31.50
N SER A 197 3.31 0.12 32.74
CA SER A 197 3.67 1.16 33.70
C SER A 197 5.10 0.89 34.20
N GLY A 198 6.00 1.86 34.05
CA GLY A 198 7.38 1.78 34.55
C GLY A 198 7.51 1.70 36.08
N ARG A 199 6.39 1.80 36.82
CA ARG A 199 6.32 1.64 38.29
C ARG A 199 5.15 0.75 38.68
N GLY A 200 5.45 -0.47 39.15
CA GLY A 200 4.70 -1.16 40.20
C GLY A 200 3.24 -1.60 40.00
N ARG A 201 2.57 -1.31 38.88
CA ARG A 201 1.27 -1.94 38.58
C ARG A 201 1.53 -3.37 38.10
N SER A 202 0.96 -4.35 38.81
CA SER A 202 1.08 -5.78 38.53
C SER A 202 0.92 -6.06 37.04
N THR A 203 2.00 -6.57 36.44
CA THR A 203 2.03 -7.08 35.08
C THR A 203 0.95 -8.15 34.90
N PRO A 204 0.25 -8.21 33.75
CA PRO A 204 -0.49 -9.40 33.39
C PRO A 204 0.47 -10.58 33.36
N THR A 205 0.18 -11.60 34.16
CA THR A 205 0.95 -12.85 34.23
C THR A 205 0.78 -13.65 32.94
N SER A 206 1.49 -13.27 31.88
CA SER A 206 1.75 -14.13 30.73
C SER A 206 3.21 -14.00 30.33
N SER A 207 3.94 -15.10 30.44
CA SER A 207 5.39 -15.23 30.37
C SER A 207 6.02 -15.10 28.97
N HIS A 208 5.51 -14.22 28.09
CA HIS A 208 6.08 -13.99 26.75
C HIS A 208 6.23 -12.49 26.42
N SER A 209 7.46 -11.98 26.56
CA SER A 209 8.04 -10.74 26.00
C SER A 209 7.46 -9.36 26.40
N GLN A 210 8.37 -8.47 26.81
CA GLN A 210 8.19 -7.13 27.38
C GLN A 210 7.85 -6.01 26.38
N THR A 211 6.87 -6.19 25.50
CA THR A 211 6.25 -5.05 24.78
C THR A 211 4.75 -5.28 24.72
N THR A 212 3.95 -4.37 25.28
CA THR A 212 2.52 -4.45 25.04
C THR A 212 2.31 -4.16 23.54
N GLY A 213 1.70 -5.08 22.80
CA GLY A 213 1.56 -4.97 21.34
C GLY A 213 0.65 -3.83 20.87
N TYR A 214 0.17 -2.99 21.79
CA TYR A 214 -0.74 -1.88 21.52
C TYR A 214 -0.06 -0.76 20.76
N LYS A 215 -0.78 -0.19 19.80
CA LYS A 215 -0.36 0.95 19.01
C LYS A 215 -1.50 1.95 18.86
N PRO A 216 -1.22 3.26 18.98
CA PRO A 216 -2.18 4.28 18.65
C PRO A 216 -2.43 4.30 17.13
N PHE A 217 -3.66 4.63 16.76
CA PHE A 217 -4.13 4.82 15.39
C PHE A 217 -5.06 6.04 15.39
N GLY A 218 -5.26 6.67 14.24
CA GLY A 218 -6.03 7.91 14.16
C GLY A 218 -5.28 9.17 14.65
N THR A 219 -5.99 10.29 14.64
CA THR A 219 -5.48 11.57 15.15
C THR A 219 -5.83 11.72 16.62
N TYR A 220 -4.88 12.18 17.44
CA TYR A 220 -5.08 12.44 18.87
C TYR A 220 -5.17 13.94 19.11
N PHE A 221 -6.28 14.38 19.68
CA PHE A 221 -6.44 15.70 20.25
C PHE A 221 -6.04 15.61 21.73
N LEU A 222 -4.85 16.12 22.07
CA LEU A 222 -4.39 16.19 23.45
C LEU A 222 -4.72 17.56 24.03
N CYS A 223 -5.28 17.56 25.25
CA CYS A 223 -5.66 18.78 25.94
C CYS A 223 -5.17 18.82 27.40
N SER A 224 -5.00 20.04 27.87
CA SER A 224 -4.79 20.39 29.27
C SER A 224 -5.65 21.62 29.60
N GLU A 225 -5.63 22.07 30.85
CA GLU A 225 -6.21 23.37 31.22
C GLU A 225 -5.53 24.55 30.52
N LEU A 226 -4.29 24.38 30.04
CA LEU A 226 -3.50 25.43 29.42
C LEU A 226 -3.79 25.60 27.92
N GLY A 227 -4.08 24.51 27.22
CA GLY A 227 -4.40 24.52 25.79
C GLY A 227 -4.52 23.12 25.18
N CYS A 228 -4.51 23.05 23.85
CA CYS A 228 -4.67 21.80 23.11
C CYS A 228 -3.80 21.76 21.85
N ALA A 229 -3.49 20.53 21.40
CA ALA A 229 -2.78 20.29 20.15
C ALA A 229 -3.15 18.91 19.57
N CYS A 230 -3.16 18.81 18.24
CA CYS A 230 -3.40 17.56 17.52
C CYS A 230 -2.09 16.90 17.06
N PHE A 231 -1.99 15.60 17.26
CA PHE A 231 -0.88 14.78 16.79
C PHE A 231 -1.38 13.56 16.02
N ASP A 232 -0.64 13.17 14.99
CA ASP A 232 -0.89 11.99 14.16
C ASP A 232 0.30 11.02 14.12
N ASN A 233 1.47 11.42 14.65
CA ASN A 233 2.62 10.53 14.81
C ASN A 233 2.35 9.52 15.93
N PRO A 234 2.21 8.22 15.61
CA PRO A 234 1.84 7.22 16.59
C PRO A 234 2.95 6.89 17.60
N ASP A 235 4.22 7.09 17.25
CA ASP A 235 5.34 6.81 18.16
C ASP A 235 5.42 7.89 19.25
N LEU A 236 5.29 9.17 18.87
CA LEU A 236 5.11 10.28 19.80
C LEU A 236 3.89 10.10 20.70
N ILE A 237 2.71 9.82 20.11
CA ILE A 237 1.46 9.62 20.87
C ILE A 237 1.64 8.49 21.89
N LEU A 238 2.23 7.36 21.49
CA LEU A 238 2.47 6.23 22.39
C LEU A 238 3.37 6.64 23.57
N GLY A 239 4.39 7.47 23.31
CA GLY A 239 5.23 8.06 24.35
C GLY A 239 4.43 8.93 25.33
N LEU A 240 3.64 9.87 24.81
CA LEU A 240 2.82 10.78 25.62
C LEU A 240 1.82 10.01 26.50
N LEU A 241 1.14 9.00 25.96
CA LEU A 241 0.20 8.18 26.72
C LEU A 241 0.87 7.40 27.87
N LYS A 242 2.11 6.94 27.69
CA LYS A 242 2.89 6.28 28.77
C LYS A 242 3.20 7.24 29.91
N VAL A 243 3.54 8.49 29.57
CA VAL A 243 3.82 9.54 30.55
C VAL A 243 2.56 9.84 31.36
N ILE A 244 1.42 10.12 30.71
CA ILE A 244 0.14 10.38 31.38
C ILE A 244 -0.21 9.24 32.35
N SER A 245 -0.11 8.00 31.86
CA SER A 245 -0.47 6.81 32.66
C SER A 245 0.45 6.56 33.85
N SER A 246 1.69 7.06 33.80
CA SER A 246 2.67 6.88 34.87
C SER A 246 2.58 7.96 35.95
N GLU A 247 2.07 9.14 35.63
CA GLU A 247 2.03 10.29 36.54
C GLU A 247 0.76 10.35 37.39
N VAL A 248 -0.35 9.80 36.90
CA VAL A 248 -1.59 9.70 37.67
C VAL A 248 -1.43 8.59 38.72
N ALA A 249 -0.73 8.92 39.81
CA ALA A 249 -0.37 8.02 40.91
C ALA A 249 -1.52 7.73 41.89
N GLY A 250 -2.76 8.16 41.59
CA GLY A 250 -3.89 8.08 42.52
C GLY A 250 -5.20 7.71 41.83
N GLY A 251 -5.44 6.41 41.64
CA GLY A 251 -6.73 5.90 41.16
C GLY A 251 -7.11 6.34 39.73
N LEU A 252 -8.19 5.75 39.20
CA LEU A 252 -8.82 6.20 37.96
C LEU A 252 -9.84 7.27 38.38
N GLN A 253 -9.44 8.54 38.43
CA GLN A 253 -10.39 9.64 38.62
C GLN A 253 -11.16 9.90 37.31
N ASP A 254 -12.47 10.12 37.43
CA ASP A 254 -13.31 10.47 36.29
C ASP A 254 -12.98 11.90 35.84
N VAL A 255 -12.58 12.06 34.59
CA VAL A 255 -12.16 13.35 34.03
C VAL A 255 -13.35 14.01 33.35
N ASP A 256 -13.74 15.20 33.80
CA ASP A 256 -14.79 15.97 33.13
C ASP A 256 -14.24 16.65 31.88
N TYR A 257 -14.34 15.94 30.75
CA TYR A 257 -14.00 16.50 29.45
C TYR A 257 -14.84 17.74 29.10
N GLY A 258 -16.06 17.89 29.64
CA GLY A 258 -16.92 19.04 29.36
C GLY A 258 -16.36 20.34 29.93
N GLU A 259 -15.88 20.31 31.18
CA GLU A 259 -15.24 21.46 31.83
C GLU A 259 -13.96 21.87 31.09
N ILE A 260 -13.10 20.90 30.75
CA ILE A 260 -11.85 21.14 30.02
C ILE A 260 -12.13 21.81 28.67
N LEU A 261 -13.10 21.29 27.91
CA LEU A 261 -13.44 21.84 26.59
C LEU A 261 -14.03 23.25 26.68
N SER A 262 -14.87 23.52 27.69
CA SER A 262 -15.41 24.87 27.94
C SER A 262 -14.28 25.86 28.21
N ASN A 263 -13.34 25.51 29.10
CA ASN A 263 -12.19 26.34 29.43
C ASN A 263 -11.29 26.61 28.20
N LEU A 264 -11.10 25.62 27.33
CA LEU A 264 -10.34 25.76 26.09
C LEU A 264 -10.99 26.74 25.11
N LYS A 265 -12.32 26.71 24.97
CA LYS A 265 -13.05 27.65 24.12
C LYS A 265 -12.89 29.09 24.57
N GLU A 266 -13.06 29.34 25.86
CA GLU A 266 -12.87 30.68 26.43
C GLU A 266 -11.45 31.19 26.15
N ARG A 267 -10.45 30.33 26.30
CA ARG A 267 -9.04 30.69 26.03
C ARG A 267 -8.75 30.91 24.55
N ALA A 268 -9.33 30.12 23.66
CA ALA A 268 -9.18 30.29 22.21
C ALA A 268 -9.71 31.66 21.74
N ILE A 269 -10.71 32.20 22.43
CA ILE A 269 -11.28 33.53 22.17
C ILE A 269 -10.41 34.65 22.79
N CYS A 270 -9.68 34.38 23.88
CA CYS A 270 -9.11 35.41 24.74
C CYS A 270 -7.58 35.67 24.64
N LYS A 271 -6.75 34.93 23.89
CA LYS A 271 -5.29 35.18 23.87
C LYS A 271 -4.58 35.11 22.51
N GLY A 272 -3.68 36.10 22.31
CA GLY A 272 -2.52 36.04 21.41
C GLY A 272 -1.37 35.20 21.99
N LEU A 273 -0.44 34.83 21.11
CA LEU A 273 0.67 33.88 21.33
C LEU A 273 1.49 34.18 22.61
N PRO A 274 1.77 33.17 23.47
CA PRO A 274 2.86 33.29 24.44
C PRO A 274 4.18 33.54 23.69
N GLN A 275 4.89 34.61 24.04
CA GLN A 275 6.23 34.87 23.50
C GLN A 275 7.19 33.85 24.08
N VAL A 276 7.77 33.00 23.22
CA VAL A 276 8.91 32.15 23.59
C VAL A 276 10.19 32.81 23.11
N GLY A 277 11.22 32.79 23.95
CA GLY A 277 12.52 33.39 23.69
C GLY A 277 13.25 32.76 22.49
N GLU A 278 14.18 33.53 21.92
CA GLU A 278 15.05 33.22 20.78
C GLU A 278 15.91 31.95 20.98
N ARG A 279 15.33 30.75 20.91
CA ARG A 279 16.10 29.49 21.10
C ARG A 279 15.98 28.46 19.99
N PHE A 280 15.14 28.66 18.98
CA PHE A 280 14.93 27.63 17.96
C PHE A 280 15.50 28.06 16.61
N ALA A 281 16.39 27.23 16.07
CA ALA A 281 16.96 27.41 14.73
C ALA A 281 15.97 27.02 13.62
N ASP A 282 14.94 26.21 13.93
CA ASP A 282 13.98 25.65 12.98
C ASP A 282 12.51 25.90 13.44
N PRO A 283 11.65 26.49 12.59
CA PRO A 283 10.24 26.78 12.92
C PRO A 283 9.38 25.54 13.20
N PHE A 284 9.64 24.40 12.54
CA PHE A 284 8.87 23.17 12.73
C PHE A 284 9.08 22.61 14.14
N SER A 285 10.34 22.50 14.54
CA SER A 285 10.76 22.03 15.86
C SER A 285 10.25 22.93 16.98
N ALA A 286 10.34 24.25 16.79
CA ALA A 286 9.82 25.25 17.72
C ALA A 286 8.32 25.06 17.99
N GLY A 287 7.54 24.89 16.92
CA GLY A 287 6.10 24.72 17.01
C GLY A 287 5.70 23.44 17.75
N ILE A 288 6.35 22.30 17.46
CA ILE A 288 6.07 21.04 18.17
C ILE A 288 6.40 21.16 19.67
N MET A 289 7.53 21.79 20.02
CA MET A 289 7.88 21.99 21.43
C MET A 289 6.87 22.88 22.16
N MET A 290 6.43 23.98 21.53
CA MET A 290 5.38 24.84 22.10
C MET A 290 4.08 24.06 22.31
N ASP A 291 3.68 23.24 21.34
CA ASP A 291 2.47 22.44 21.42
C ASP A 291 2.56 21.48 22.62
N LEU A 292 3.69 20.77 22.79
CA LEU A 292 3.95 19.87 23.91
C LEU A 292 3.93 20.57 25.28
N GLU A 293 4.56 21.74 25.40
CA GLU A 293 4.55 22.52 26.64
C GLU A 293 3.12 22.93 27.03
N ILE A 294 2.32 23.38 26.05
CA ILE A 294 0.93 23.79 26.26
C ILE A 294 0.05 22.62 26.70
N ILE A 295 0.28 21.41 26.19
CA ILE A 295 -0.44 20.21 26.65
C ILE A 295 0.14 19.59 27.93
N GLY A 296 1.15 20.21 28.55
CA GLY A 296 1.70 19.83 29.86
C GLY A 296 2.84 18.81 29.83
N PHE A 297 3.61 18.77 28.73
CA PHE A 297 4.78 17.92 28.57
C PHE A 297 6.03 18.78 28.36
N ASP A 298 6.82 18.95 29.42
CA ASP A 298 8.14 19.56 29.30
C ASP A 298 9.21 18.55 28.85
N GLN A 299 10.32 19.07 28.31
CA GLN A 299 11.41 18.24 27.78
C GLN A 299 12.05 17.34 28.86
N THR A 300 12.11 17.80 30.11
CA THR A 300 12.70 17.01 31.20
C THR A 300 11.85 15.80 31.55
N LYS A 301 10.53 15.95 31.57
CA LYS A 301 9.53 14.92 31.80
C LYS A 301 9.55 13.87 30.69
N LEU A 302 9.66 14.29 29.43
CA LEU A 302 9.79 13.36 28.30
C LEU A 302 11.07 12.53 28.38
N LEU A 303 12.20 13.16 28.70
CA LEU A 303 13.49 12.47 28.86
C LEU A 303 13.48 11.46 30.01
N GLN A 304 12.82 11.76 31.14
CA GLN A 304 12.67 10.82 32.26
C GLN A 304 11.94 9.52 31.86
N HIS A 305 11.13 9.58 30.79
CA HIS A 305 10.42 8.43 30.23
C HIS A 305 11.11 7.83 28.99
N ASN A 306 12.40 8.13 28.77
CA ASN A 306 13.20 7.70 27.63
C ASN A 306 12.62 8.11 26.26
N ILE A 307 11.99 9.30 26.20
CA ILE A 307 11.48 9.87 24.95
C ILE A 307 12.45 10.96 24.49
N ASP A 308 13.23 10.68 23.45
CA ASP A 308 14.06 11.68 22.80
C ASP A 308 13.24 12.48 21.78
N ILE A 309 12.70 13.61 22.26
CA ILE A 309 11.84 14.47 21.45
C ILE A 309 12.53 15.03 20.21
N ASN A 310 13.85 15.26 20.23
CA ASN A 310 14.56 15.80 19.08
C ASN A 310 14.63 14.78 17.94
N THR A 311 14.88 13.52 18.29
CA THR A 311 14.85 12.41 17.34
C THR A 311 13.44 12.20 16.76
N GLU A 312 12.41 12.33 17.61
CA GLU A 312 11.01 12.20 17.20
C GLU A 312 10.59 13.32 16.25
N ILE A 313 10.93 14.58 16.57
CA ILE A 313 10.69 15.75 15.71
C ILE A 313 11.42 15.59 14.37
N SER A 314 12.68 15.17 14.38
CA SER A 314 13.45 14.93 13.14
C SER A 314 12.78 13.87 12.26
N THR A 315 12.24 12.82 12.87
CA THR A 315 11.51 11.75 12.18
C THR A 315 10.18 12.27 11.61
N MET A 316 9.45 13.08 12.36
CA MET A 316 8.22 13.74 11.90
C MET A 316 8.49 14.67 10.72
N GLU A 317 9.54 15.46 10.79
CA GLU A 317 9.92 16.40 9.74
C GLU A 317 10.30 15.66 8.45
N ALA A 318 11.09 14.58 8.57
CA ALA A 318 11.44 13.73 7.43
C ALA A 318 10.19 13.11 6.78
N LYS A 319 9.24 12.59 7.58
CA LYS A 319 7.96 12.05 7.10
C LYS A 319 7.12 13.13 6.39
N ALA A 320 7.02 14.33 6.97
CA ALA A 320 6.28 15.45 6.40
C ALA A 320 6.88 15.92 5.06
N ARG A 321 8.21 15.95 4.95
CA ARG A 321 8.95 16.26 3.70
C ARG A 321 8.72 15.21 2.61
N ILE A 322 8.68 13.93 2.97
CA ILE A 322 8.34 12.85 2.02
C ILE A 322 6.90 13.03 1.50
N LEU A 323 5.95 13.35 2.38
CA LEU A 323 4.54 13.52 2.01
C LEU A 323 4.32 14.74 1.10
N THR A 324 4.96 15.87 1.39
CA THR A 324 4.90 17.08 0.56
C THR A 324 5.56 16.89 -0.81
N ASN A 325 6.64 16.11 -0.89
CA ASN A 325 7.19 15.69 -2.18
C ASN A 325 6.24 14.76 -2.95
N LYS A 326 5.44 13.94 -2.27
CA LYS A 326 4.38 13.06 -2.84
C LYS A 326 3.03 13.78 -3.04
N ASN A 327 3.02 15.09 -3.33
CA ASN A 327 1.78 15.80 -3.60
C ASN A 327 1.07 15.24 -4.86
N LYS A 328 -0.28 15.19 -4.87
CA LYS A 328 -1.08 14.68 -6.03
C LYS A 328 -0.73 15.32 -7.37
N ALA A 329 -0.28 16.59 -7.37
CA ALA A 329 0.21 17.28 -8.56
C ALA A 329 1.55 16.72 -9.05
N PHE A 330 2.43 16.31 -8.14
CA PHE A 330 3.68 15.62 -8.44
C PHE A 330 3.42 14.20 -8.96
N ASP A 331 2.49 13.46 -8.37
CA ASP A 331 2.08 12.13 -8.87
C ASP A 331 1.52 12.20 -10.29
N ALA A 332 0.69 13.20 -10.60
CA ALA A 332 0.16 13.42 -11.95
C ALA A 332 1.27 13.79 -12.94
N LYS A 333 2.26 14.58 -12.52
CA LYS A 333 3.41 14.95 -13.34
C LYS A 333 4.31 13.75 -13.62
N ILE A 334 4.64 12.95 -12.60
CA ILE A 334 5.37 11.68 -12.75
C ILE A 334 4.64 10.76 -13.72
N LEU A 335 3.33 10.57 -13.53
CA LEU A 335 2.53 9.72 -14.40
C LEU A 335 2.59 10.18 -15.87
N ASN A 336 2.57 11.48 -16.13
CA ASN A 336 2.72 12.01 -17.49
C ASN A 336 4.10 11.76 -18.09
N TYR A 337 5.17 11.87 -17.29
CA TYR A 337 6.51 11.46 -17.74
C TYR A 337 6.55 9.96 -18.07
N LYS A 338 5.99 9.10 -17.21
CA LYS A 338 5.98 7.65 -17.45
C LYS A 338 5.16 7.26 -18.67
N LYS A 339 4.06 7.98 -18.97
CA LYS A 339 3.31 7.82 -20.22
C LYS A 339 4.15 8.21 -21.44
N LYS A 340 4.97 9.26 -21.33
CA LYS A 340 5.90 9.66 -22.39
C LYS A 340 6.98 8.59 -22.58
N ASP A 341 7.57 8.08 -21.49
CA ASP A 341 8.56 6.99 -21.53
C ASP A 341 7.97 5.76 -22.26
N MET A 342 6.73 5.37 -21.94
CA MET A 342 6.03 4.28 -22.63
C MET A 342 5.78 4.57 -24.12
N ALA A 343 5.35 5.78 -24.48
CA ALA A 343 5.14 6.16 -25.88
C ALA A 343 6.45 6.15 -26.69
N GLU A 344 7.58 6.50 -26.07
CA GLU A 344 8.89 6.40 -26.70
C GLU A 344 9.33 4.95 -26.90
N LEU A 345 9.01 4.04 -25.98
CA LEU A 345 9.20 2.58 -26.19
C LEU A 345 8.31 2.03 -27.31
N GLU A 346 7.06 2.49 -27.41
CA GLU A 346 6.16 2.13 -28.53
C GLU A 346 6.74 2.63 -29.86
N TRP A 347 7.29 3.84 -29.89
CA TRP A 347 7.97 4.38 -31.06
C TRP A 347 9.24 3.60 -31.41
N TYR A 348 10.04 3.23 -30.41
CA TYR A 348 11.20 2.36 -30.59
C TYR A 348 10.78 1.02 -31.20
N LYS A 349 9.71 0.41 -30.67
CA LYS A 349 9.17 -0.84 -31.20
C LYS A 349 8.76 -0.72 -32.66
N LYS A 350 8.04 0.35 -33.01
CA LYS A 350 7.62 0.64 -34.38
C LYS A 350 8.82 0.81 -35.32
N THR A 351 9.80 1.62 -34.94
CA THR A 351 10.98 1.91 -35.79
C THR A 351 11.92 0.72 -35.93
N SER A 352 12.01 -0.15 -34.91
CA SER A 352 12.78 -1.39 -34.97
C SER A 352 12.11 -2.48 -35.80
N LYS A 353 10.84 -2.32 -36.19
CA LYS A 353 10.20 -3.18 -37.20
C LYS A 353 10.76 -2.92 -38.59
N ASP A 354 11.10 -1.68 -38.91
CA ASP A 354 11.62 -1.28 -40.24
C ASP A 354 13.00 -1.88 -40.53
N THR A 355 13.76 -2.25 -39.50
CA THR A 355 15.06 -2.93 -39.63
C THR A 355 14.94 -4.45 -39.84
N ASN A 356 13.71 -4.98 -39.82
CA ASN A 356 13.37 -6.41 -39.94
C ASN A 356 13.96 -7.31 -38.84
N ASN A 357 14.43 -6.71 -37.74
CA ASN A 357 14.90 -7.41 -36.54
C ASN A 357 13.79 -7.52 -35.49
N GLY A 358 12.98 -6.46 -35.34
CA GLY A 358 12.09 -6.31 -34.20
C GLY A 358 12.81 -5.70 -33.01
N TYR A 359 12.04 -5.14 -32.08
CA TYR A 359 12.59 -4.34 -30.98
C TYR A 359 13.41 -5.15 -29.97
N TYR A 360 13.01 -6.40 -29.71
CA TYR A 360 13.73 -7.33 -28.85
C TYR A 360 15.14 -7.60 -29.39
N ASP A 361 15.24 -8.07 -30.64
CA ASP A 361 16.52 -8.39 -31.27
C ASP A 361 17.39 -7.14 -31.50
N CYS A 362 16.79 -5.99 -31.85
CA CYS A 362 17.52 -4.73 -31.93
C CYS A 362 18.22 -4.38 -30.61
N PHE A 363 17.49 -4.49 -29.50
CA PHE A 363 18.04 -4.22 -28.17
C PHE A 363 19.07 -5.28 -27.75
N LYS A 364 18.78 -6.56 -27.99
CA LYS A 364 19.70 -7.68 -27.69
C LYS A 364 21.03 -7.53 -28.42
N ASN A 365 21.01 -7.28 -29.73
CA ASN A 365 22.22 -7.11 -30.54
C ASN A 365 23.06 -5.93 -30.02
N TRP A 366 22.41 -4.81 -29.67
CA TRP A 366 23.09 -3.67 -29.08
C TRP A 366 23.73 -4.01 -27.74
N CYS A 367 23.05 -4.75 -26.86
CA CYS A 367 23.64 -5.21 -25.59
C CYS A 367 24.90 -6.05 -25.83
N SER A 368 24.87 -6.98 -26.78
CA SER A 368 26.02 -7.81 -27.15
C SER A 368 27.18 -6.97 -27.70
N GLU A 369 26.89 -6.02 -28.60
CA GLU A 369 27.88 -5.12 -29.18
C GLU A 369 28.54 -4.22 -28.11
N ASN A 370 27.82 -3.78 -27.07
CA ASN A 370 28.42 -2.97 -26.01
C ASN A 370 29.32 -3.78 -25.07
N GLN A 371 28.96 -5.02 -24.74
CA GLN A 371 29.84 -5.92 -23.97
C GLN A 371 31.16 -6.18 -24.72
N GLU A 372 31.10 -6.41 -26.03
CA GLU A 372 32.30 -6.58 -26.87
C GLU A 372 33.12 -5.30 -27.04
N ASN A 373 32.48 -4.12 -27.02
CA ASN A 373 33.15 -2.83 -27.23
C ASN A 373 33.75 -2.21 -25.96
N GLU A 374 33.32 -2.60 -24.75
CA GLU A 374 34.02 -2.20 -23.51
C GLU A 374 35.46 -2.71 -23.45
N SER A 375 35.76 -3.83 -24.12
CA SER A 375 37.12 -4.38 -24.26
C SER A 375 37.91 -3.79 -25.45
N ARG A 376 37.26 -3.07 -26.39
CA ARG A 376 37.88 -2.50 -27.61
C ARG A 376 37.92 -0.96 -27.69
N LYS A 377 37.51 -0.25 -26.64
CA LYS A 377 37.33 1.22 -26.53
C LYS A 377 38.55 2.14 -26.80
N ARG A 378 39.58 1.72 -27.57
CA ARG A 378 40.71 2.59 -27.96
C ARG A 378 40.65 3.17 -29.37
N ASN A 379 40.00 2.56 -30.37
CA ASN A 379 40.15 3.05 -31.76
C ASN A 379 38.89 2.84 -32.61
N ARG A 380 38.03 3.86 -32.75
CA ARG A 380 37.31 4.27 -33.99
C ARG A 380 36.24 5.33 -33.71
N GLU A 381 36.14 6.33 -34.59
CA GLU A 381 35.24 7.49 -34.48
C GLU A 381 34.15 7.50 -35.57
N ASP A 382 33.33 6.45 -35.68
CA ASP A 382 32.22 6.48 -36.65
C ASP A 382 30.98 7.20 -36.08
N MET A 383 30.46 8.20 -36.83
CA MET A 383 29.31 9.02 -36.42
C MET A 383 27.98 8.24 -36.33
N GLN A 384 27.80 7.17 -37.11
CA GLN A 384 26.60 6.32 -37.08
C GLN A 384 26.53 5.49 -35.80
N ILE A 385 27.66 4.89 -35.39
CA ILE A 385 27.80 4.15 -34.13
C ILE A 385 27.45 5.05 -32.92
N LYS A 386 27.84 6.33 -32.95
CA LYS A 386 27.49 7.29 -31.88
C LYS A 386 25.99 7.61 -31.82
N ARG A 387 25.27 7.62 -32.96
CA ARG A 387 23.83 7.89 -33.00
C ARG A 387 23.00 6.70 -32.54
N ASP A 388 23.34 5.51 -33.01
CA ASP A 388 22.67 4.27 -32.59
C ASP A 388 22.95 4.03 -31.10
N SER A 389 24.22 4.07 -30.66
CA SER A 389 24.57 4.01 -29.23
C SER A 389 23.78 4.99 -28.35
N LYS A 390 23.47 6.21 -28.82
CA LYS A 390 22.64 7.17 -28.07
C LYS A 390 21.16 6.78 -28.01
N ARG A 391 20.61 6.19 -29.07
CA ARG A 391 19.21 5.72 -29.14
C ARG A 391 18.99 4.58 -28.16
N GLU A 392 19.80 3.53 -28.20
CA GLU A 392 19.61 2.38 -27.32
C GLU A 392 19.98 2.67 -25.86
N ASN A 393 21.00 3.51 -25.59
CA ASN A 393 21.26 4.01 -24.23
C ASN A 393 20.04 4.76 -23.66
N HIS A 394 19.33 5.52 -24.49
CA HIS A 394 18.11 6.18 -24.08
C HIS A 394 17.00 5.17 -23.72
N ILE A 395 16.87 4.07 -24.48
CA ILE A 395 15.92 2.99 -24.16
C ILE A 395 16.23 2.32 -22.82
N VAL A 396 17.51 2.12 -22.48
CA VAL A 396 17.90 1.60 -21.16
C VAL A 396 17.41 2.53 -20.05
N LEU A 397 17.67 3.83 -20.17
CA LEU A 397 17.26 4.82 -19.18
C LEU A 397 15.73 4.88 -19.01
N LEU A 398 14.97 4.80 -20.11
CA LEU A 398 13.51 4.74 -20.08
C LEU A 398 13.03 3.47 -19.35
N SER A 399 13.60 2.32 -19.71
CA SER A 399 13.20 1.01 -19.16
C SER A 399 13.49 0.93 -17.66
N GLU A 400 14.67 1.38 -17.24
CA GLU A 400 15.08 1.43 -15.83
C GLU A 400 14.22 2.43 -15.03
N GLY A 401 13.96 3.61 -15.61
CA GLY A 401 13.06 4.59 -15.03
C GLY A 401 11.62 4.12 -14.89
N LEU A 402 11.13 3.24 -15.79
CA LEU A 402 9.82 2.60 -15.67
C LEU A 402 9.82 1.48 -14.63
N LYS A 403 10.90 0.69 -14.56
CA LYS A 403 11.08 -0.37 -13.57
C LYS A 403 11.02 0.14 -12.14
N VAL A 404 11.80 1.18 -11.81
CA VAL A 404 11.78 1.81 -10.48
C VAL A 404 10.39 2.31 -10.12
N TYR A 405 9.68 2.92 -11.08
CA TYR A 405 8.31 3.41 -10.86
C TYR A 405 7.33 2.28 -10.55
N TRP A 406 7.36 1.19 -11.33
CA TRP A 406 6.44 0.07 -11.12
C TRP A 406 6.77 -0.77 -9.88
N GLU A 407 8.04 -0.87 -9.50
CA GLU A 407 8.46 -1.47 -8.22
C GLU A 407 7.89 -0.69 -7.03
N ASP A 408 7.96 0.65 -7.04
CA ASP A 408 7.34 1.48 -6.00
C ASP A 408 5.80 1.35 -6.01
N MET A 409 5.16 1.33 -7.18
CA MET A 409 3.71 1.14 -7.29
C MET A 409 3.24 -0.22 -6.74
N VAL A 410 4.00 -1.29 -6.98
CA VAL A 410 3.73 -2.62 -6.43
C VAL A 410 3.91 -2.62 -4.91
N ALA A 411 4.99 -2.02 -4.40
CA ALA A 411 5.22 -1.89 -2.97
C ALA A 411 4.12 -1.07 -2.27
N GLN A 412 3.66 0.02 -2.89
CA GLN A 412 2.52 0.80 -2.39
C GLN A 412 1.23 -0.02 -2.34
N ALA A 413 0.96 -0.84 -3.36
CA ALA A 413 -0.21 -1.70 -3.39
C ALA A 413 -0.18 -2.78 -2.30
N GLN A 414 0.98 -3.32 -1.96
CA GLN A 414 1.14 -4.35 -0.91
C GLN A 414 1.00 -3.78 0.51
N ARG A 415 1.35 -2.50 0.71
CA ARG A 415 1.17 -1.80 2.00
C ARG A 415 -0.29 -1.45 2.31
N LYS A 416 -1.17 -1.46 1.30
CA LYS A 416 -2.59 -1.11 1.45
C LYS A 416 -3.41 -2.29 2.01
N PRO A 417 -4.48 -2.04 2.80
CA PRO A 417 -5.41 -3.08 3.22
C PRO A 417 -6.02 -3.84 2.04
N GLN A 418 -6.31 -5.13 2.18
CA GLN A 418 -6.67 -6.03 1.08
C GLN A 418 -7.74 -5.46 0.10
N LYS A 419 -8.86 -4.94 0.61
CA LYS A 419 -9.95 -4.39 -0.24
C LYS A 419 -9.54 -3.12 -1.00
N GLU A 420 -8.75 -2.25 -0.36
CA GLU A 420 -8.23 -1.04 -0.99
C GLU A 420 -7.08 -1.36 -1.95
N GLY A 421 -6.21 -2.29 -1.58
CA GLY A 421 -5.18 -2.86 -2.45
C GLY A 421 -5.80 -3.39 -3.73
N ALA A 422 -6.93 -4.12 -3.65
CA ALA A 422 -7.66 -4.59 -4.83
C ALA A 422 -8.22 -3.43 -5.70
N THR A 423 -8.82 -2.39 -5.10
CA THR A 423 -9.32 -1.22 -5.86
C THR A 423 -8.18 -0.38 -6.46
N PHE A 424 -7.09 -0.21 -5.71
CA PHE A 424 -5.87 0.45 -6.17
C PHE A 424 -5.23 -0.32 -7.33
N ARG A 425 -5.12 -1.65 -7.22
CA ARG A 425 -4.68 -2.54 -8.31
C ARG A 425 -5.56 -2.34 -9.54
N THR A 426 -6.88 -2.40 -9.40
CA THR A 426 -7.84 -2.24 -10.52
C THR A 426 -7.60 -0.96 -11.33
N ARG A 427 -7.26 0.16 -10.65
CA ARG A 427 -7.02 1.45 -11.30
C ARG A 427 -5.80 1.46 -12.23
N TRP A 428 -4.77 0.67 -11.91
CA TRP A 428 -3.49 0.68 -12.65
C TRP A 428 -3.20 -0.65 -13.37
N LEU A 429 -4.07 -1.64 -13.22
CA LEU A 429 -3.89 -3.02 -13.68
C LEU A 429 -3.56 -3.10 -15.18
N TYR A 430 -4.33 -2.36 -15.99
CA TYR A 430 -4.13 -2.30 -17.43
C TYR A 430 -2.79 -1.65 -17.79
N ALA A 431 -2.44 -0.53 -17.15
CA ALA A 431 -1.18 0.16 -17.41
C ALA A 431 0.02 -0.71 -16.98
N GLY A 432 -0.07 -1.39 -15.85
CA GLY A 432 0.97 -2.30 -15.35
C GLY A 432 1.15 -3.52 -16.25
N THR A 433 0.04 -4.02 -16.83
CA THR A 433 0.08 -5.12 -17.81
C THR A 433 0.74 -4.70 -19.12
N VAL A 434 0.43 -3.49 -19.63
CA VAL A 434 1.08 -2.96 -20.84
C VAL A 434 2.57 -2.73 -20.61
N TYR A 435 2.93 -2.14 -19.47
CA TYR A 435 4.33 -2.00 -19.05
C TYR A 435 5.06 -3.35 -19.04
N ARG A 436 4.52 -4.34 -18.32
CA ARG A 436 5.10 -5.69 -18.24
C ARG A 436 5.33 -6.29 -19.61
N ARG A 437 4.33 -6.23 -20.50
CA ARG A 437 4.42 -6.77 -21.87
C ARG A 437 5.37 -6.01 -22.79
N MET A 438 5.67 -4.74 -22.48
CA MET A 438 6.60 -3.92 -23.27
C MET A 438 8.05 -4.07 -22.79
N VAL A 439 8.28 -4.01 -21.48
CA VAL A 439 9.61 -3.86 -20.86
C VAL A 439 10.24 -5.18 -20.43
N GLU A 440 9.46 -6.16 -19.94
CA GLU A 440 10.01 -7.45 -19.52
C GLU A 440 10.81 -8.17 -20.63
N PRO A 441 10.42 -8.10 -21.92
CA PRO A 441 11.27 -8.58 -23.02
C PRO A 441 12.66 -7.94 -23.12
N LEU A 442 12.80 -6.66 -22.76
CA LEU A 442 14.11 -5.96 -22.77
C LEU A 442 14.99 -6.46 -21.62
N ASP A 443 14.41 -6.67 -20.43
CA ASP A 443 15.10 -7.27 -19.30
C ASP A 443 15.53 -8.72 -19.62
N ILE A 444 14.68 -9.49 -20.32
CA ILE A 444 15.02 -10.83 -20.81
C ILE A 444 16.20 -10.77 -21.78
N ALA A 445 16.19 -9.84 -22.74
CA ALA A 445 17.29 -9.70 -23.69
C ALA A 445 18.62 -9.43 -22.97
N ALA A 446 18.64 -8.50 -22.01
CA ALA A 446 19.83 -8.20 -21.22
C ALA A 446 20.32 -9.43 -20.42
N PHE A 447 19.41 -10.14 -19.75
CA PHE A 447 19.73 -11.33 -18.95
C PHE A 447 20.42 -12.44 -19.75
N TYR A 448 19.92 -12.77 -20.95
CA TYR A 448 20.53 -13.81 -21.78
C TYR A 448 21.83 -13.35 -22.45
N VAL A 449 21.99 -12.05 -22.73
CA VAL A 449 23.28 -11.49 -23.21
C VAL A 449 24.37 -11.56 -22.13
N GLU A 450 24.02 -11.42 -20.86
CA GLU A 450 24.92 -11.63 -19.72
C GLU A 450 25.28 -13.11 -19.46
N GLY A 451 24.74 -14.05 -20.25
CA GLY A 451 24.97 -15.48 -20.11
C GLY A 451 24.08 -16.13 -19.04
N GLY A 452 23.00 -15.48 -18.63
CA GLY A 452 21.99 -16.06 -17.76
C GLY A 452 21.27 -17.25 -18.43
N THR A 453 20.77 -18.17 -17.60
CA THR A 453 19.92 -19.30 -18.04
C THR A 453 18.72 -19.43 -17.10
N ASP A 454 17.60 -19.92 -17.64
CA ASP A 454 16.34 -20.08 -16.93
C ASP A 454 15.84 -18.79 -16.25
N TYR A 455 15.52 -17.78 -17.08
CA TYR A 455 15.06 -16.46 -16.62
C TYR A 455 13.87 -16.54 -15.66
N ILE A 456 12.93 -17.46 -15.90
CA ILE A 456 11.66 -17.55 -15.15
C ILE A 456 11.92 -17.83 -13.66
N ASN A 457 12.89 -18.71 -13.37
CA ASN A 457 13.24 -19.08 -12.01
C ASN A 457 14.35 -18.19 -11.43
N ASN A 458 15.35 -17.82 -12.24
CA ASN A 458 16.59 -17.21 -11.75
C ASN A 458 16.69 -15.68 -11.96
N GLY A 459 16.00 -15.13 -12.97
CA GLY A 459 16.16 -13.72 -13.38
C GLY A 459 14.92 -12.84 -13.22
N ARG A 460 13.73 -13.44 -13.07
CA ARG A 460 12.46 -12.72 -13.13
C ARG A 460 12.17 -11.93 -11.85
N SER A 461 12.15 -10.59 -11.98
CA SER A 461 11.90 -9.68 -10.85
C SER A 461 10.52 -9.89 -10.20
N PRO A 462 10.39 -9.79 -8.86
CA PRO A 462 9.13 -10.02 -8.14
C PRO A 462 7.96 -9.14 -8.61
N HIS A 463 8.23 -7.90 -9.03
CA HIS A 463 7.17 -6.97 -9.43
C HIS A 463 6.45 -7.44 -10.71
N TYR A 464 7.14 -8.06 -11.67
CA TYR A 464 6.50 -8.65 -12.86
C TYR A 464 5.59 -9.82 -12.51
N LYS A 465 6.02 -10.69 -11.59
CA LYS A 465 5.22 -11.83 -11.09
C LYS A 465 3.93 -11.34 -10.45
N LEU A 466 4.01 -10.33 -9.58
CA LEU A 466 2.85 -9.73 -8.92
C LEU A 466 1.90 -9.05 -9.91
N LEU A 467 2.42 -8.27 -10.87
CA LEU A 467 1.61 -7.63 -11.91
C LEU A 467 0.88 -8.65 -12.79
N GLN A 468 1.52 -9.79 -13.10
CA GLN A 468 0.87 -10.88 -13.81
C GLN A 468 -0.23 -11.53 -12.98
N GLN A 469 0.08 -11.91 -11.72
CA GLN A 469 -0.87 -12.53 -10.82
C GLN A 469 -2.13 -11.68 -10.63
N TRP A 470 -1.97 -10.38 -10.37
CA TRP A 470 -3.11 -9.48 -10.18
C TRP A 470 -3.98 -9.34 -11.43
N TYR A 471 -3.39 -9.44 -12.62
CA TYR A 471 -4.13 -9.40 -13.88
C TYR A 471 -4.95 -10.68 -14.09
N GLU A 472 -4.37 -11.83 -13.78
CA GLU A 472 -5.02 -13.14 -13.90
C GLU A 472 -6.16 -13.33 -12.89
N GLU A 473 -6.04 -12.75 -11.69
CA GLU A 473 -7.10 -12.74 -10.67
C GLU A 473 -8.34 -11.91 -11.11
N ASP A 474 -8.15 -10.82 -11.85
CA ASP A 474 -9.22 -9.90 -12.26
C ASP A 474 -9.90 -10.33 -13.58
N VAL A 475 -9.14 -10.96 -14.49
CA VAL A 475 -9.64 -11.34 -15.81
C VAL A 475 -10.50 -12.60 -15.73
N LYS A 476 -11.82 -12.43 -15.91
CA LYS A 476 -12.75 -13.55 -16.14
C LYS A 476 -12.38 -14.31 -17.43
N PRO A 477 -12.55 -15.66 -17.47
CA PRO A 477 -12.21 -16.45 -18.65
C PRO A 477 -12.95 -15.93 -19.89
N PRO A 478 -12.30 -15.88 -21.06
CA PRO A 478 -12.89 -15.31 -22.26
C PRO A 478 -14.11 -16.13 -22.73
N SER A 479 -15.18 -15.44 -23.12
CA SER A 479 -16.27 -16.03 -23.90
C SER A 479 -15.79 -16.33 -25.33
N ARG A 480 -16.39 -17.36 -25.97
CA ARG A 480 -16.01 -17.82 -27.32
C ARG A 480 -16.11 -16.72 -28.40
N ASP A 481 -16.96 -15.71 -28.22
CA ASP A 481 -17.15 -14.58 -29.14
C ASP A 481 -15.96 -13.61 -29.25
N LYS A 482 -14.88 -13.78 -28.46
CA LYS A 482 -13.72 -12.87 -28.45
C LYS A 482 -12.64 -13.18 -29.50
N LEU A 483 -12.62 -14.36 -30.10
CA LEU A 483 -11.49 -14.78 -30.96
C LEU A 483 -11.40 -13.98 -32.27
N ASP A 484 -12.53 -13.72 -32.93
CA ASP A 484 -12.58 -12.94 -34.18
C ASP A 484 -12.15 -11.49 -33.95
N SER A 485 -12.48 -10.92 -32.78
CA SER A 485 -12.04 -9.58 -32.40
C SER A 485 -10.54 -9.50 -32.09
N LYS A 486 -9.93 -10.59 -31.57
CA LYS A 486 -8.48 -10.68 -31.36
C LYS A 486 -7.74 -10.78 -32.69
N LYS A 487 -8.24 -11.61 -33.61
CA LYS A 487 -7.68 -11.78 -34.96
C LYS A 487 -7.57 -10.45 -35.71
N GLN A 488 -8.58 -9.60 -35.64
CA GLN A 488 -8.57 -8.28 -36.30
C GLN A 488 -7.55 -7.29 -35.71
N LYS A 489 -7.08 -7.50 -34.47
CA LYS A 489 -6.20 -6.57 -33.74
C LYS A 489 -4.76 -7.07 -33.58
N VAL A 490 -4.50 -8.33 -33.90
CA VAL A 490 -3.22 -9.02 -33.65
C VAL A 490 -2.02 -8.31 -34.28
N SER A 491 -2.20 -7.57 -35.38
CA SER A 491 -1.15 -6.76 -36.00
C SER A 491 -0.57 -5.65 -35.10
N THR A 492 -1.29 -5.27 -34.04
CA THR A 492 -0.93 -4.18 -33.12
C THR A 492 -0.74 -4.63 -31.66
N ILE A 493 -0.85 -5.93 -31.38
CA ILE A 493 -0.74 -6.42 -29.99
C ILE A 493 0.72 -6.49 -29.53
N LEU A 494 0.89 -6.26 -28.22
CA LEU A 494 2.01 -6.81 -27.47
C LEU A 494 1.71 -8.28 -27.16
N THR A 495 2.72 -9.14 -27.24
CA THR A 495 2.59 -10.56 -26.89
C THR A 495 1.99 -10.70 -25.48
N GLU A 496 0.96 -11.53 -25.35
CA GLU A 496 0.20 -11.64 -24.11
C GLU A 496 1.04 -12.19 -22.96
N ASP A 497 1.87 -13.19 -23.30
CA ASP A 497 2.93 -13.73 -22.46
C ASP A 497 4.20 -12.89 -22.58
N SER A 498 4.51 -12.15 -21.53
CA SER A 498 5.70 -11.29 -21.48
C SER A 498 7.00 -12.08 -21.32
N CYS A 499 6.93 -13.36 -20.90
CA CYS A 499 8.06 -14.28 -20.83
C CYS A 499 8.31 -15.03 -22.15
N PHE A 500 7.56 -14.72 -23.22
CA PHE A 500 7.69 -15.39 -24.52
C PHE A 500 9.14 -15.51 -24.99
N TRP A 501 9.92 -14.44 -24.91
CA TRP A 501 11.30 -14.44 -25.38
C TRP A 501 12.22 -15.31 -24.51
N ALA A 502 11.95 -15.47 -23.21
CA ALA A 502 12.71 -16.41 -22.39
C ALA A 502 12.52 -17.84 -22.89
N HIS A 503 11.28 -18.22 -23.27
CA HIS A 503 11.03 -19.53 -23.87
C HIS A 503 11.76 -19.72 -25.21
N VAL A 504 11.90 -18.66 -26.02
CA VAL A 504 12.68 -18.70 -27.28
C VAL A 504 14.16 -18.93 -26.99
N GLU A 505 14.75 -18.22 -26.03
CA GLU A 505 16.16 -18.38 -25.67
C GLU A 505 16.48 -19.77 -25.13
N GLU A 506 15.63 -20.33 -24.25
CA GLU A 506 15.78 -21.73 -23.79
C GLU A 506 15.68 -22.74 -24.93
N ALA A 507 14.84 -22.46 -25.94
CA ALA A 507 14.74 -23.30 -27.13
C ALA A 507 15.99 -23.19 -28.02
N ILE A 508 16.59 -22.00 -28.13
CA ILE A 508 17.87 -21.79 -28.83
C ILE A 508 18.99 -22.57 -28.13
N LEU A 509 19.11 -22.44 -26.79
CA LEU A 509 20.09 -23.19 -26.00
C LEU A 509 19.90 -24.70 -26.13
N SER A 510 18.65 -25.17 -26.18
CA SER A 510 18.33 -26.57 -26.43
C SER A 510 18.79 -27.04 -27.82
N CYS A 511 18.65 -26.21 -28.85
CA CYS A 511 19.17 -26.50 -30.19
C CYS A 511 20.71 -26.53 -30.22
N GLU A 512 21.39 -25.62 -29.52
CA GLU A 512 22.86 -25.60 -29.41
C GLU A 512 23.39 -26.84 -28.69
N SER A 513 22.73 -27.26 -27.60
CA SER A 513 23.02 -28.51 -26.89
C SER A 513 22.90 -29.75 -27.78
N LEU A 514 21.90 -29.80 -28.67
CA LEU A 514 21.72 -30.89 -29.64
C LEU A 514 22.82 -30.93 -30.70
N LYS A 515 23.35 -29.77 -31.11
CA LYS A 515 24.45 -29.67 -32.08
C LYS A 515 25.82 -29.96 -31.45
N SER A 516 25.97 -29.78 -30.14
CA SER A 516 27.23 -30.04 -29.44
C SER A 516 27.66 -31.50 -29.53
N ALA A 517 28.90 -31.74 -29.97
CA ALA A 517 29.48 -33.08 -30.05
C ALA A 517 29.67 -33.76 -28.67
N ASN A 518 29.65 -32.97 -27.59
CA ASN A 518 29.93 -33.41 -26.23
C ASN A 518 28.66 -33.73 -25.40
N SER A 519 27.46 -33.64 -25.99
CA SER A 519 26.21 -33.89 -25.26
C SER A 519 25.91 -35.38 -25.09
N THR A 520 25.52 -35.79 -23.87
CA THR A 520 25.14 -37.18 -23.57
C THR A 520 23.80 -37.55 -24.23
N LEU A 521 23.53 -38.85 -24.39
CA LEU A 521 22.27 -39.32 -24.97
C LEU A 521 21.04 -38.83 -24.18
N GLU A 522 21.14 -38.75 -22.86
CA GLU A 522 20.08 -38.25 -21.98
C GLU A 522 19.87 -36.74 -22.13
N GLN A 523 20.94 -35.96 -22.21
CA GLN A 523 20.87 -34.53 -22.49
C GLN A 523 20.22 -34.25 -23.84
N ARG A 524 20.55 -35.03 -24.88
CA ARG A 524 19.93 -34.91 -26.20
C ARG A 524 18.43 -35.21 -26.16
N LYS A 525 18.02 -36.27 -25.45
CA LYS A 525 16.60 -36.59 -25.26
C LYS A 525 15.87 -35.46 -24.52
N SER A 526 16.44 -34.94 -23.44
CA SER A 526 15.85 -33.84 -22.67
C SER A 526 15.73 -32.54 -23.49
N SER A 527 16.76 -32.18 -24.25
CA SER A 527 16.73 -31.01 -25.12
C SER A 527 15.68 -31.16 -26.23
N TRP A 528 15.51 -32.37 -26.76
CA TRP A 528 14.46 -32.67 -27.73
C TRP A 528 13.06 -32.53 -27.14
N ASP A 529 12.81 -33.11 -25.96
CA ASP A 529 11.52 -33.01 -25.28
C ASP A 529 11.15 -31.55 -24.97
N ASN A 530 12.14 -30.72 -24.61
CA ASN A 530 11.93 -29.29 -24.41
C ASN A 530 11.52 -28.57 -25.70
N LEU A 531 12.13 -28.91 -26.84
CA LEU A 531 11.77 -28.34 -28.14
C LEU A 531 10.36 -28.75 -28.58
N VAL A 532 9.94 -29.99 -28.30
CA VAL A 532 8.58 -30.45 -28.59
C VAL A 532 7.56 -29.65 -27.76
N LYS A 533 7.78 -29.52 -26.44
CA LYS A 533 6.94 -28.72 -25.55
C LYS A 533 6.87 -27.25 -25.99
N PHE A 534 8.01 -26.69 -26.40
CA PHE A 534 8.07 -25.33 -26.93
C PHE A 534 7.24 -25.20 -28.22
N GLY A 535 7.33 -26.19 -29.12
CA GLY A 535 6.54 -26.19 -30.35
C GLY A 535 5.02 -26.22 -30.11
N GLU A 536 4.57 -27.02 -29.15
CA GLU A 536 3.16 -27.06 -28.71
C GLU A 536 2.72 -25.72 -28.11
N TYR A 537 3.55 -25.14 -27.24
CA TYR A 537 3.33 -23.83 -26.65
C TYR A 537 3.16 -22.74 -27.72
N ILE A 538 4.07 -22.67 -28.70
CA ILE A 538 4.02 -21.66 -29.77
C ILE A 538 2.74 -21.81 -30.59
N MET A 539 2.34 -23.04 -30.94
CA MET A 539 1.11 -23.24 -31.71
C MET A 539 -0.15 -22.85 -30.94
N LYS A 540 -0.16 -23.07 -29.62
CA LYS A 540 -1.24 -22.57 -28.76
C LYS A 540 -1.29 -21.04 -28.76
N GLN A 541 -0.14 -20.36 -28.69
CA GLN A 541 -0.09 -18.89 -28.74
C GLN A 541 -0.56 -18.34 -30.09
N ILE A 542 -0.12 -18.95 -31.19
CA ILE A 542 -0.55 -18.58 -32.56
C ILE A 542 -2.06 -18.82 -32.73
N GLY A 543 -2.57 -19.98 -32.31
CA GLY A 543 -3.99 -20.32 -32.42
C GLY A 543 -4.91 -19.39 -31.63
N ASN A 544 -4.40 -18.80 -30.54
CA ASN A 544 -5.14 -17.85 -29.71
C ASN A 544 -4.95 -16.38 -30.11
N TYR A 545 -4.19 -16.10 -31.19
CA TYR A 545 -3.78 -14.74 -31.59
C TYR A 545 -3.15 -13.96 -30.43
N ALA A 546 -2.35 -14.65 -29.61
CA ALA A 546 -1.78 -14.12 -28.37
C ALA A 546 -0.33 -13.64 -28.52
N VAL A 547 0.27 -13.82 -29.71
CA VAL A 547 1.65 -13.43 -30.00
C VAL A 547 1.73 -12.35 -31.08
N SER A 548 2.64 -11.39 -30.90
CA SER A 548 2.86 -10.30 -31.85
C SER A 548 3.47 -10.82 -33.17
N PRO A 549 3.06 -10.35 -34.36
CA PRO A 549 3.65 -10.78 -35.64
C PRO A 549 5.14 -10.45 -35.80
N GLU A 550 5.71 -9.59 -34.93
CA GLU A 550 7.13 -9.29 -34.93
C GLU A 550 8.04 -10.50 -34.71
N ILE A 551 7.51 -11.58 -34.11
CA ILE A 551 8.25 -12.84 -33.97
C ILE A 551 8.57 -13.47 -35.33
N PHE A 552 7.86 -13.12 -36.40
CA PHE A 552 8.07 -13.66 -37.75
C PHE A 552 8.93 -12.76 -38.64
N LEU A 553 9.51 -11.68 -38.09
CA LEU A 553 10.48 -10.88 -38.83
C LEU A 553 11.71 -11.71 -39.15
N GLU A 554 12.27 -11.55 -40.35
CA GLU A 554 13.24 -12.50 -40.91
C GLU A 554 14.51 -12.61 -40.06
N LYS A 555 14.91 -11.54 -39.37
CA LYS A 555 16.12 -11.50 -38.53
C LYS A 555 15.84 -11.68 -37.05
N SER A 556 14.59 -11.98 -36.67
CA SER A 556 14.22 -12.21 -35.27
C SER A 556 14.88 -13.47 -34.71
N SER A 557 15.09 -13.51 -33.39
CA SER A 557 15.65 -14.69 -32.72
C SER A 557 14.75 -15.92 -32.85
N PHE A 558 13.43 -15.74 -32.94
CA PHE A 558 12.51 -16.84 -33.22
C PHE A 558 12.70 -17.42 -34.64
N MET A 559 12.88 -16.58 -35.66
CA MET A 559 13.13 -17.07 -37.03
C MET A 559 14.54 -17.69 -37.17
N LYS A 560 15.53 -17.19 -36.43
CA LYS A 560 16.86 -17.83 -36.34
C LYS A 560 16.77 -19.21 -35.70
N TRP A 561 16.03 -19.33 -34.59
CA TRP A 561 15.73 -20.62 -33.96
C TRP A 561 15.05 -21.57 -34.94
N TRP A 562 14.02 -21.10 -35.66
CA TRP A 562 13.30 -21.93 -36.62
C TRP A 562 14.22 -22.49 -37.71
N GLY A 563 15.11 -21.67 -38.28
CA GLY A 563 16.06 -22.16 -39.30
C GLY A 563 16.98 -23.26 -38.76
N VAL A 564 17.49 -23.08 -37.53
CA VAL A 564 18.32 -24.10 -36.86
C VAL A 564 17.54 -25.38 -36.55
N TYR A 565 16.29 -25.24 -36.12
CA TYR A 565 15.42 -26.36 -35.78
C TYR A 565 14.97 -27.14 -37.02
N GLU A 566 14.67 -26.44 -38.12
CA GLU A 566 14.32 -27.02 -39.42
C GLU A 566 15.46 -27.87 -39.99
N ASP A 567 16.69 -27.35 -39.99
CA ASP A 567 17.89 -28.10 -40.42
C ASP A 567 18.05 -29.41 -39.65
N TYR A 568 17.79 -29.39 -38.34
CA TYR A 568 17.90 -30.56 -37.48
C TYR A 568 16.81 -31.60 -37.78
N ILE A 569 15.57 -31.17 -37.98
CA ILE A 569 14.45 -32.05 -38.35
C ILE A 569 14.74 -32.74 -39.69
N ASP A 570 15.19 -31.97 -40.68
CA ASP A 570 15.44 -32.48 -42.03
C ASP A 570 16.63 -33.46 -42.05
N THR A 571 17.64 -33.25 -41.21
CA THR A 571 18.80 -34.16 -41.08
C THR A 571 18.47 -35.43 -40.29
N SER A 572 17.58 -35.36 -39.31
CA SER A 572 17.30 -36.46 -38.38
C SER A 572 16.19 -37.41 -38.83
N ASN A 573 15.57 -37.18 -39.99
CA ASN A 573 14.39 -37.93 -40.50
C ASN A 573 13.22 -38.01 -39.49
N ASN A 574 13.24 -37.16 -38.46
CA ASN A 574 12.22 -37.10 -37.43
C ASN A 574 11.09 -36.18 -37.90
N SER A 575 10.37 -36.58 -38.95
CA SER A 575 9.16 -35.86 -39.38
C SER A 575 8.01 -36.17 -38.44
N TYR A 576 8.08 -35.65 -37.21
CA TYR A 576 6.89 -35.57 -36.37
C TYR A 576 5.87 -34.69 -37.09
N GLY A 577 4.61 -35.14 -37.15
CA GLY A 577 3.48 -34.38 -37.68
C GLY A 577 3.09 -33.20 -36.79
N SER A 578 4.06 -32.40 -36.32
CA SER A 578 3.82 -31.24 -35.48
C SER A 578 3.07 -30.17 -36.29
N PRO A 579 1.94 -29.66 -35.79
CA PRO A 579 1.22 -28.56 -36.42
C PRO A 579 2.09 -27.33 -36.69
N LEU A 580 3.10 -27.08 -35.83
CA LEU A 580 4.06 -25.98 -36.01
C LEU A 580 4.90 -26.14 -37.26
N ILE A 581 5.43 -27.34 -37.47
CA ILE A 581 6.31 -27.63 -38.61
C ILE A 581 5.55 -27.42 -39.92
N SER A 582 4.32 -27.95 -40.01
CA SER A 582 3.50 -27.72 -41.19
C SER A 582 3.16 -26.24 -41.38
N TYR A 583 2.91 -25.50 -40.31
CA TYR A 583 2.55 -24.08 -40.37
C TYR A 583 3.71 -23.22 -40.88
N MET A 584 4.93 -23.48 -40.37
CA MET A 584 6.14 -22.76 -40.75
C MET A 584 6.60 -23.12 -42.17
N LYS A 585 6.65 -24.42 -42.54
CA LYS A 585 7.05 -24.87 -43.90
C LYS A 585 6.12 -24.35 -45.00
N LYS A 586 4.80 -24.29 -44.74
CA LYS A 586 3.81 -23.70 -45.65
C LYS A 586 3.85 -22.17 -45.70
N ARG A 587 4.69 -21.53 -44.89
CA ARG A 587 4.79 -20.08 -44.73
C ARG A 587 3.44 -19.43 -44.37
N SER A 588 2.59 -20.16 -43.66
CA SER A 588 1.25 -19.71 -43.26
C SER A 588 1.30 -18.49 -42.32
N TYR A 589 2.41 -18.30 -41.61
CA TYR A 589 2.68 -17.12 -40.79
C TYR A 589 2.68 -15.79 -41.58
N ARG A 590 2.84 -15.81 -42.91
CA ARG A 590 2.73 -14.60 -43.73
C ARG A 590 1.30 -14.01 -43.76
N LEU A 591 0.31 -14.84 -43.43
CA LEU A 591 -1.09 -14.44 -43.31
C LEU A 591 -1.50 -14.24 -41.84
N TYR A 592 -0.53 -14.29 -40.92
CA TYR A 592 -0.78 -14.08 -39.50
C TYR A 592 -0.76 -12.59 -39.17
N GLY A 593 -1.96 -12.04 -39.06
CA GLY A 593 -2.21 -10.70 -38.54
C GLY A 593 -2.33 -9.59 -39.55
#